data_AF-A0A4Q7DZ36-F1
#
_entry.id   AF-A0A4Q7DZ36-F1
#
_cell.length_a   1.000
_cell.length_b   1.000
_cell.length_c   1.000
_cell.angle_alpha   90.00
_cell.angle_beta   90.00
_cell.angle_gamma   90.00
#
_symmetry.space_group_name_H-M   'P 1'
#
loop_
_entity.id
_entity.type
_entity.pdbx_description
1 polymer ?
#
loop_
_entity_poly.entity_id
_entity_poly.type
_entity_poly.pdbx_seq_one_letter_code
_entity_poly.pdbx_strand_id
1 'polypeptide(L)'
;MNQAGESIREIYAAFEVGTNPVSAEADGYDVVMEYGDGSKVVRSGGSRAWRNNNPGNLRNTRFSINRGSIGEAGGFAVFPTDEAGRAALVDLLNTRTYQRLTINEAINRYAPSIENNTRNYQTLIQRFTGLSGQTQMSTLSSTQINGVANAIGRVEGWTVGNVSDRSF
;
A
#
# COMPACT_ATOMS: atom_id res chain seq x y z
N MET A 1 -11.07 15.43 30.23
CA MET A 1 -10.76 14.06 29.78
C MET A 1 -11.80 13.70 28.75
N ASN A 2 -11.46 13.76 27.46
CA ASN A 2 -12.44 13.66 26.37
C ASN A 2 -12.70 12.20 25.99
N GLN A 3 -13.93 11.75 26.22
CA GLN A 3 -14.51 10.46 25.87
C GLN A 3 -14.44 10.10 24.36
N ALA A 4 -14.16 11.07 23.49
CA ALA A 4 -14.09 10.85 22.04
C ALA A 4 -12.83 10.07 21.60
N GLY A 5 -11.74 10.12 22.36
CA GLY A 5 -10.47 9.46 22.01
C GLY A 5 -10.43 7.95 22.30
N GLU A 6 -11.30 7.46 23.17
CA GLU A 6 -11.37 6.04 23.53
C GLU A 6 -12.26 5.25 22.56
N SER A 7 -13.29 5.89 21.99
CA SER A 7 -14.24 5.23 21.05
C SER A 7 -13.60 4.71 19.76
N ILE A 8 -12.61 5.42 19.22
CA ILE A 8 -11.94 5.00 17.97
C ILE A 8 -11.05 3.78 18.23
N ARG A 9 -10.40 3.71 19.40
CA ARG A 9 -9.59 2.54 19.77
C ARG A 9 -10.45 1.33 20.09
N GLU A 10 -11.63 1.51 20.67
CA GLU A 10 -12.59 0.41 20.89
C GLU A 10 -13.23 -0.09 19.59
N ILE A 11 -13.47 0.79 18.61
CA ILE A 11 -13.86 0.37 17.26
C ILE A 11 -12.72 -0.43 16.60
N TYR A 12 -11.47 0.01 16.69
CA TYR A 12 -10.34 -0.77 16.18
C TYR A 12 -10.12 -2.09 16.95
N ALA A 13 -10.38 -2.13 18.25
CA ALA A 13 -10.20 -3.32 19.10
C ALA A 13 -11.33 -4.35 18.95
N ALA A 14 -12.56 -3.94 18.64
CA ALA A 14 -13.66 -4.86 18.33
C ALA A 14 -13.48 -5.56 16.96
N PHE A 15 -12.72 -4.96 16.05
CA PHE A 15 -12.31 -5.56 14.77
C PHE A 15 -11.10 -6.52 14.88
N GLU A 16 -10.47 -6.64 16.06
CA GLU A 16 -9.37 -7.60 16.33
C GLU A 16 -9.86 -9.02 16.70
N VAL A 17 -11.07 -9.42 16.32
CA VAL A 17 -11.47 -10.84 16.38
C VAL A 17 -11.25 -11.52 15.03
N GLY A 18 -9.97 -11.66 14.66
CA GLY A 18 -9.45 -12.88 14.03
C GLY A 18 -9.68 -13.15 12.54
N THR A 19 -10.25 -12.25 11.74
CA THR A 19 -10.33 -12.49 10.28
C THR A 19 -9.95 -11.26 9.44
N ASN A 20 -9.17 -11.50 8.38
CA ASN A 20 -8.88 -10.49 7.36
C ASN A 20 -10.03 -10.46 6.33
N PRO A 21 -10.31 -9.32 5.67
CA PRO A 21 -11.25 -9.31 4.55
C PRO A 21 -10.75 -10.24 3.44
N VAL A 22 -11.68 -10.95 2.82
CA VAL A 22 -11.43 -12.00 1.81
C VAL A 22 -11.70 -11.51 0.39
N SER A 23 -12.49 -10.45 0.23
CA SER A 23 -12.70 -9.78 -1.04
C SER A 23 -12.88 -8.26 -0.86
N ALA A 24 -12.62 -7.51 -1.91
CA ALA A 24 -12.89 -6.07 -1.93
C ALA A 24 -13.31 -5.58 -3.32
N GLU A 25 -14.16 -4.56 -3.35
CA GLU A 25 -14.63 -3.93 -4.58
C GLU A 25 -14.77 -2.42 -4.41
N ALA A 26 -14.72 -1.70 -5.54
CA ALA A 26 -14.96 -0.26 -5.54
C ALA A 26 -16.45 0.04 -5.41
N ASP A 27 -16.78 1.03 -4.56
CA ASP A 27 -18.09 1.68 -4.54
C ASP A 27 -17.88 3.19 -4.75
N GLY A 28 -17.94 3.63 -6.01
CA GLY A 28 -17.53 4.97 -6.39
C GLY A 28 -16.06 5.24 -6.05
N TYR A 29 -15.81 6.22 -5.16
CA TYR A 29 -14.46 6.51 -4.66
C TYR A 29 -14.06 5.70 -3.43
N ASP A 30 -15.02 5.01 -2.82
CA ASP A 30 -14.87 4.23 -1.60
C ASP A 30 -14.54 2.77 -1.93
N VAL A 31 -14.17 2.01 -0.90
CA VAL A 31 -13.85 0.58 -1.03
C VAL A 31 -14.68 -0.21 -0.04
N VAL A 32 -15.41 -1.20 -0.54
CA VAL A 32 -16.13 -2.17 0.27
C VAL A 32 -15.22 -3.37 0.48
N MET A 33 -15.00 -3.77 1.73
CA MET A 33 -14.25 -4.96 2.10
C MET A 33 -15.21 -5.95 2.75
N GLU A 34 -15.21 -7.19 2.26
CA GLU A 34 -16.07 -8.28 2.75
C GLU A 34 -15.22 -9.32 3.48
N TYR A 35 -15.70 -9.75 4.64
CA TYR A 35 -15.06 -10.74 5.50
C TYR A 35 -15.65 -12.14 5.24
N GLY A 36 -14.97 -13.17 5.75
CA GLY A 36 -15.37 -14.56 5.54
C GLY A 36 -16.73 -14.94 6.13
N ASP A 37 -17.23 -14.16 7.09
CA ASP A 37 -18.56 -14.32 7.68
C ASP A 37 -19.66 -13.55 6.92
N GLY A 38 -19.31 -12.89 5.81
CA GLY A 38 -20.20 -12.07 4.99
C GLY A 38 -20.40 -10.64 5.50
N SER A 39 -19.82 -10.26 6.65
CA SER A 39 -19.83 -8.88 7.11
C SER A 39 -19.05 -7.97 6.16
N LYS A 40 -19.46 -6.70 6.06
CA LYS A 40 -18.88 -5.73 5.13
C LYS A 40 -18.58 -4.41 5.82
N VAL A 41 -17.40 -3.86 5.52
CA VAL A 41 -17.01 -2.50 5.89
C VAL A 41 -16.79 -1.65 4.66
N VAL A 42 -17.06 -0.36 4.76
CA VAL A 42 -16.77 0.65 3.75
C VAL A 42 -15.66 1.54 4.25
N ARG A 43 -14.63 1.72 3.43
CA ARG A 43 -13.56 2.69 3.65
C ARG A 43 -13.78 3.87 2.73
N SER A 44 -14.00 5.04 3.31
CA SER A 44 -14.32 6.27 2.57
C SER A 44 -13.39 7.42 2.95
N GLY A 45 -13.24 8.40 2.04
CA GLY A 45 -12.29 9.50 2.22
C GLY A 45 -10.84 9.02 2.37
N GLY A 46 -9.97 9.85 2.96
CA GLY A 46 -8.54 9.53 3.11
C GLY A 46 -7.80 9.33 1.77
N SER A 47 -6.61 8.72 1.83
CA SER A 47 -5.82 8.40 0.63
C SER A 47 -6.26 7.08 0.01
N ARG A 48 -6.00 6.91 -1.29
CA ARG A 48 -6.26 5.63 -1.97
C ARG A 48 -5.41 4.49 -1.40
N ALA A 49 -4.14 4.76 -1.10
CA ALA A 49 -3.26 3.79 -0.46
C ALA A 49 -3.89 3.25 0.84
N TRP A 50 -4.48 4.13 1.65
CA TRP A 50 -5.21 3.73 2.86
C TRP A 50 -6.44 2.90 2.54
N ARG A 51 -7.37 3.39 1.70
CA ARG A 51 -8.60 2.67 1.36
C ARG A 51 -8.33 1.28 0.78
N ASN A 52 -7.27 1.14 0.01
CA ASN A 52 -6.92 -0.09 -0.67
C ASN A 52 -5.98 -1.00 0.14
N ASN A 53 -5.58 -0.63 1.37
CA ASN A 53 -4.53 -1.36 2.10
C ASN A 53 -3.26 -1.56 1.26
N ASN A 54 -2.92 -0.57 0.44
CA ASN A 54 -1.90 -0.68 -0.58
C ASN A 54 -0.91 0.48 -0.43
N PRO A 55 0.03 0.41 0.53
CA PRO A 55 0.96 1.50 0.80
C PRO A 55 1.79 1.94 -0.42
N GLY A 56 2.02 1.04 -1.38
CA GLY A 56 2.74 1.35 -2.61
C GLY A 56 1.86 1.87 -3.76
N ASN A 57 0.54 1.87 -3.64
CA ASN A 57 -0.35 2.02 -4.80
C ASN A 57 0.04 1.06 -5.96
N LEU A 58 0.29 -0.21 -5.65
CA LEU A 58 0.50 -1.24 -6.67
C LEU A 58 -0.74 -1.38 -7.57
N ARG A 59 -0.55 -1.38 -8.89
CA ARG A 59 -1.62 -1.63 -9.86
C ARG A 59 -2.19 -3.04 -9.68
N ASN A 60 -3.48 -3.22 -9.94
CA ASN A 60 -4.05 -4.56 -9.97
C ASN A 60 -3.56 -5.28 -11.23
N THR A 61 -2.69 -6.26 -11.05
CA THR A 61 -2.07 -7.04 -12.14
C THR A 61 -1.93 -8.49 -11.69
N ARG A 62 -1.54 -9.38 -12.62
CA ARG A 62 -1.21 -10.77 -12.26
C ARG A 62 -0.21 -10.87 -11.11
N PHE A 63 0.74 -9.94 -11.01
CA PHE A 63 1.70 -9.90 -9.91
C PHE A 63 1.00 -9.68 -8.56
N SER A 64 0.19 -8.62 -8.44
CA SER A 64 -0.50 -8.27 -7.19
C SER A 64 -1.51 -9.34 -6.77
N ILE A 65 -2.22 -9.94 -7.74
CA ILE A 65 -3.12 -11.10 -7.49
C ILE A 65 -2.32 -12.28 -6.91
N ASN A 66 -1.17 -12.61 -7.51
CA ASN A 66 -0.28 -13.66 -7.01
C ASN A 66 0.42 -13.31 -5.68
N ARG A 67 0.18 -12.12 -5.14
CA ARG A 67 0.64 -11.65 -3.82
C ARG A 67 -0.50 -11.40 -2.85
N GLY A 68 -1.67 -11.97 -3.11
CA GLY A 68 -2.79 -11.98 -2.17
C GLY A 68 -3.63 -10.71 -2.21
N SER A 69 -3.64 -9.97 -3.32
CA SER A 69 -4.69 -8.96 -3.52
C SER A 69 -6.06 -9.63 -3.56
N ILE A 70 -7.02 -9.03 -2.87
CA ILE A 70 -8.40 -9.52 -2.69
C ILE A 70 -9.41 -8.76 -3.58
N GLY A 71 -8.95 -7.83 -4.40
CA GLY A 71 -9.84 -6.95 -5.14
C GLY A 71 -9.14 -5.82 -5.87
N GLU A 72 -9.93 -4.97 -6.50
CA GLU A 72 -9.44 -3.81 -7.22
C GLU A 72 -10.32 -2.59 -6.94
N ALA A 73 -9.67 -1.44 -6.75
CA ALA A 73 -10.35 -0.16 -6.72
C ALA A 73 -9.53 0.92 -7.43
N GLY A 74 -10.15 1.56 -8.42
CA GLY A 74 -9.56 2.65 -9.20
C GLY A 74 -8.31 2.26 -10.01
N GLY A 75 -8.20 1.01 -10.47
CA GLY A 75 -7.02 0.52 -11.19
C GLY A 75 -5.90 -0.01 -10.29
N PHE A 76 -6.10 -0.04 -8.97
CA PHE A 76 -5.09 -0.45 -7.99
C PHE A 76 -5.55 -1.68 -7.22
N ALA A 77 -4.59 -2.53 -6.88
CA ALA A 77 -4.83 -3.70 -6.05
C ALA A 77 -5.37 -3.26 -4.68
N VAL A 78 -6.32 -4.04 -4.15
CA VAL A 78 -6.74 -3.97 -2.75
C VAL A 78 -6.18 -5.19 -2.03
N PHE A 79 -5.53 -4.97 -0.89
CA PHE A 79 -4.95 -6.05 -0.07
C PHE A 79 -5.77 -6.27 1.21
N PRO A 80 -5.66 -7.46 1.83
CA PRO A 80 -6.37 -7.75 3.06
C PRO A 80 -5.94 -6.84 4.21
N THR A 81 -4.65 -6.52 4.28
CA THR A 81 -4.05 -5.60 5.25
C THR A 81 -3.00 -4.72 4.57
N ASP A 82 -2.70 -3.58 5.18
CA ASP A 82 -1.60 -2.71 4.76
C ASP A 82 -0.25 -3.42 4.84
N GLU A 83 -0.06 -4.29 5.83
CA GLU A 83 1.11 -5.15 5.97
C GLU A 83 1.27 -6.10 4.77
N ALA A 84 0.17 -6.69 4.27
CA ALA A 84 0.17 -7.52 3.07
C ALA A 84 0.48 -6.70 1.81
N GLY A 85 -0.08 -5.50 1.68
CA GLY A 85 0.25 -4.59 0.58
C GLY A 85 1.72 -4.14 0.60
N ARG A 86 2.28 -3.89 1.79
CA ARG A 86 3.71 -3.58 1.96
C ARG A 86 4.59 -4.79 1.61
N ALA A 87 4.21 -5.99 2.01
CA ALA A 87 4.92 -7.21 1.64
C ALA A 87 4.93 -7.42 0.12
N ALA A 88 3.80 -7.20 -0.56
CA ALA A 88 3.72 -7.26 -2.01
C ALA A 88 4.64 -6.23 -2.71
N LEU A 89 4.78 -5.02 -2.15
CA LEU A 89 5.73 -4.02 -2.63
C LEU A 89 7.18 -4.48 -2.46
N VAL A 90 7.52 -5.02 -1.30
CA VAL A 90 8.87 -5.59 -1.05
C VAL A 90 9.16 -6.71 -2.04
N ASP A 91 8.21 -7.59 -2.30
CA ASP A 91 8.34 -8.67 -3.29
C ASP A 91 8.55 -8.12 -4.70
N LEU A 92 7.86 -7.04 -5.07
CA LEU A 92 8.03 -6.41 -6.38
C LEU A 92 9.47 -5.91 -6.55
N LEU A 93 10.00 -5.22 -5.54
CA LEU A 93 11.36 -4.71 -5.55
C LEU A 93 12.40 -5.83 -5.60
N ASN A 94 12.07 -7.02 -5.10
CA ASN A 94 12.91 -8.23 -5.16
C ASN A 94 12.81 -9.00 -6.48
N THR A 95 11.92 -8.62 -7.40
CA THR A 95 11.85 -9.29 -8.71
C THR A 95 13.11 -9.06 -9.54
N ARG A 96 13.46 -10.04 -10.39
CA ARG A 96 14.62 -9.94 -11.29
C ARG A 96 14.62 -8.66 -12.15
N THR A 97 13.44 -8.15 -12.51
CA THR A 97 13.29 -6.92 -13.30
C THR A 97 13.67 -5.67 -12.53
N TYR A 98 13.46 -5.63 -11.22
CA TYR A 98 13.87 -4.51 -10.36
C TYR A 98 15.32 -4.67 -9.89
N GLN A 99 15.75 -5.89 -9.57
CA GLN A 99 17.09 -6.18 -9.06
C GLN A 99 18.21 -5.85 -10.07
N ARG A 100 17.90 -5.85 -11.37
CA ARG A 100 18.83 -5.45 -12.44
C ARG A 100 19.00 -3.94 -12.60
N LEU A 101 18.29 -3.13 -11.82
CA LEU A 101 18.31 -1.68 -11.91
C LEU A 101 19.09 -1.05 -10.76
N THR A 102 19.57 0.17 -10.97
CA THR A 102 19.88 1.09 -9.88
C THR A 102 18.61 1.57 -9.19
N ILE A 103 18.72 2.15 -7.98
CA ILE A 103 17.58 2.74 -7.28
C ILE A 103 16.86 3.77 -8.17
N ASN A 104 17.59 4.66 -8.85
CA ASN A 104 16.99 5.69 -9.71
C ASN A 104 16.22 5.09 -10.89
N GLU A 105 16.77 4.06 -11.53
CA GLU A 105 16.11 3.36 -12.62
C GLU A 105 14.89 2.56 -12.15
N ALA A 106 14.97 1.95 -10.96
CA ALA A 106 13.84 1.27 -10.32
C ALA A 106 12.69 2.24 -10.03
N ILE A 107 12.99 3.44 -9.50
CA ILE A 107 11.99 4.48 -9.26
C ILE A 107 11.43 5.05 -10.57
N ASN A 108 12.25 5.22 -11.61
CA ASN A 108 11.75 5.63 -12.92
C ASN A 108 10.82 4.58 -13.55
N ARG A 109 11.09 3.29 -13.33
CA ARG A 109 10.19 2.22 -13.74
C ARG A 109 8.89 2.23 -12.96
N TYR A 110 8.97 2.49 -11.65
CA TYR A 110 7.84 2.49 -10.74
C TYR A 110 6.89 3.68 -10.99
N ALA A 111 7.47 4.88 -11.13
CA ALA A 111 6.77 6.14 -11.30
C ALA A 111 7.39 6.92 -12.49
N PRO A 112 7.02 6.58 -13.73
CA PRO A 112 7.61 7.16 -14.93
C PRO A 112 7.25 8.64 -15.10
N SER A 113 8.16 9.40 -15.70
CA SER A 113 8.11 10.87 -15.74
C SER A 113 6.98 11.47 -16.58
N ILE A 114 6.36 10.67 -17.44
CA ILE A 114 5.18 11.06 -18.21
C ILE A 114 3.97 11.36 -17.29
N GLU A 115 3.89 10.68 -16.15
CA GLU A 115 2.78 10.80 -15.19
C GLU A 115 3.23 11.38 -13.84
N ASN A 116 4.54 11.44 -13.58
CA ASN A 116 5.08 11.72 -12.25
C ASN A 116 6.25 12.70 -12.28
N ASN A 117 6.50 13.38 -11.17
CA ASN A 117 7.78 14.07 -10.96
C ASN A 117 8.84 13.07 -10.46
N THR A 118 9.32 12.22 -11.37
CA THR A 118 10.27 11.14 -11.05
C THR A 118 11.55 11.67 -10.40
N ARG A 119 12.05 12.84 -10.79
CA ARG A 119 13.24 13.45 -10.20
C ARG A 119 13.01 13.77 -8.73
N ASN A 120 11.87 14.39 -8.40
CA ASN A 120 11.52 14.63 -7.00
C ASN A 120 11.34 13.32 -6.23
N TYR A 121 10.74 12.30 -6.85
CA TYR A 121 10.61 10.97 -6.24
C TYR A 121 11.99 10.39 -5.88
N GLN A 122 12.93 10.38 -6.83
CA GLN A 122 14.31 9.92 -6.60
C GLN A 122 14.99 10.70 -5.47
N THR A 123 14.83 12.03 -5.44
CA THR A 123 15.36 12.87 -4.35
C THR A 123 14.76 12.50 -2.99
N LEU A 124 13.46 12.25 -2.91
CA LEU A 124 12.79 11.83 -1.67
C LEU A 124 13.26 10.45 -1.20
N ILE A 125 13.42 9.49 -2.12
CA ILE A 125 13.96 8.16 -1.79
C ILE A 125 15.38 8.27 -1.23
N GLN A 126 16.25 9.03 -1.89
CA GLN A 126 17.61 9.27 -1.39
C GLN A 126 17.58 9.93 0.00
N ARG A 127 16.72 10.94 0.20
CA ARG A 127 16.58 11.64 1.48
C ARG A 127 16.10 10.72 2.60
N PHE A 128 15.14 9.84 2.34
CA PHE A 128 14.55 8.96 3.36
C PHE A 128 15.39 7.74 3.67
N THR A 129 16.17 7.25 2.71
CA THR A 129 16.96 6.02 2.86
C THR A 129 18.44 6.29 3.15
N GLY A 130 18.95 7.47 2.78
CA GLY A 130 20.39 7.78 2.77
C GLY A 130 21.16 7.08 1.65
N LEU A 131 20.50 6.30 0.79
CA LEU A 131 21.14 5.53 -0.27
C LEU A 131 21.37 6.39 -1.51
N SER A 132 22.52 6.22 -2.16
CA SER A 132 22.76 6.81 -3.48
C SER A 132 21.78 6.24 -4.50
N GLY A 133 21.17 7.10 -5.31
CA GLY A 133 20.32 6.68 -6.42
C GLY A 133 21.02 5.80 -7.46
N GLN A 134 22.36 5.81 -7.50
CA GLN A 134 23.19 4.97 -8.38
C GLN A 134 23.49 3.59 -7.79
N THR A 135 23.13 3.31 -6.53
CA THR A 135 23.33 1.99 -5.92
C THR A 135 22.47 0.95 -6.64
N GLN A 136 23.07 -0.20 -6.96
CA GLN A 136 22.38 -1.31 -7.60
C GLN A 136 21.41 -1.98 -6.63
N MET A 137 20.16 -2.20 -7.04
CA MET A 137 19.13 -2.86 -6.22
C MET A 137 19.59 -4.23 -5.69
N SER A 138 20.31 -5.01 -6.50
CA SER A 138 20.87 -6.32 -6.12
C SER A 138 21.97 -6.31 -5.07
N THR A 139 22.49 -5.15 -4.72
CA THR A 139 23.48 -5.00 -3.64
C THR A 139 22.86 -4.59 -2.31
N LEU A 140 21.57 -4.26 -2.31
CA LEU A 140 20.86 -3.86 -1.10
C LEU A 140 20.58 -5.08 -0.23
N SER A 141 20.84 -4.95 1.06
CA SER A 141 20.35 -5.92 2.06
C SER A 141 18.82 -5.89 2.16
N SER A 142 18.23 -6.94 2.74
CA SER A 142 16.79 -6.98 3.00
C SER A 142 16.30 -5.77 3.81
N THR A 143 17.10 -5.29 4.78
CA THR A 143 16.79 -4.07 5.56
C THR A 143 16.76 -2.84 4.67
N GLN A 144 17.70 -2.70 3.74
CA GLN A 144 17.73 -1.57 2.79
C GLN A 144 16.57 -1.64 1.80
N ILE A 145 16.20 -2.81 1.28
CA ILE A 145 15.02 -2.97 0.40
C ILE A 145 13.73 -2.60 1.16
N ASN A 146 13.58 -3.04 2.42
CA ASN A 146 12.46 -2.62 3.26
C ASN A 146 12.48 -1.09 3.47
N GLY A 147 13.65 -0.49 3.65
CA GLY A 147 13.82 0.96 3.71
C GLY A 147 13.35 1.67 2.44
N VAL A 148 13.66 1.14 1.26
CA VAL A 148 13.17 1.65 -0.02
C VAL A 148 11.65 1.51 -0.14
N ALA A 149 11.08 0.35 0.22
CA ALA A 149 9.62 0.14 0.21
C ALA A 149 8.90 1.11 1.16
N ASN A 150 9.43 1.33 2.36
CA ASN A 150 8.89 2.30 3.32
C ASN A 150 8.99 3.74 2.78
N ALA A 151 10.09 4.08 2.12
CA ALA A 151 10.26 5.38 1.49
C ALA A 151 9.27 5.60 0.33
N ILE A 152 9.03 4.58 -0.50
CA ILE A 152 7.97 4.58 -1.52
C ILE A 152 6.63 4.88 -0.87
N GLY A 153 6.24 4.13 0.18
CA GLY A 153 4.95 4.34 0.86
C GLY A 153 4.80 5.73 1.47
N ARG A 154 5.88 6.35 1.95
CA ARG A 154 5.85 7.75 2.41
C ARG A 154 5.60 8.75 1.28
N VAL A 155 6.13 8.49 0.09
CA VAL A 155 5.91 9.35 -1.09
C VAL A 155 4.49 9.18 -1.62
N GLU A 156 3.97 7.95 -1.67
CA GLU A 156 2.60 7.64 -2.06
C GLU A 156 1.56 8.25 -1.11
N GLY A 157 1.91 8.31 0.18
CA GLY A 157 1.13 8.99 1.21
C GLY A 157 0.02 8.14 1.82
N TRP A 158 -0.17 8.33 3.12
CA TRP A 158 -1.14 7.58 3.91
C TRP A 158 -2.00 8.53 4.74
N THR A 159 -3.23 8.75 4.29
CA THR A 159 -4.20 9.58 5.02
C THR A 159 -5.37 8.70 5.42
N VAL A 160 -5.54 8.52 6.72
CA VAL A 160 -6.65 7.75 7.28
C VAL A 160 -7.97 8.45 6.95
N GLY A 161 -8.92 7.68 6.45
CA GLY A 161 -10.29 8.12 6.20
C GLY A 161 -11.25 7.56 7.25
N ASN A 162 -12.51 7.38 6.86
CA ASN A 162 -13.55 6.84 7.71
C ASN A 162 -13.80 5.36 7.40
N VAL A 163 -14.09 4.57 8.44
CA VAL A 163 -14.54 3.18 8.31
C VAL A 163 -15.96 3.12 8.87
N SER A 164 -16.87 2.50 8.13
CA SER A 164 -18.25 2.28 8.57
C SER A 164 -18.74 0.91 8.16
N ASP A 165 -19.59 0.29 8.96
CA ASP A 165 -20.26 -0.96 8.59
C ASP A 165 -21.26 -0.72 7.47
N ARG A 166 -21.40 -1.72 6.59
CA ARG A 166 -22.48 -1.77 5.60
C ARG A 166 -23.49 -2.81 6.03
N SER A 167 -24.44 -2.37 6.85
CA SER A 167 -25.62 -3.18 7.19
C SER A 167 -26.58 -3.20 6.00
N PHE A 168 -27.06 -4.39 5.62
CA PHE A 168 -28.18 -4.57 4.70
C PHE A 168 -29.50 -4.59 5.45
#